data_AF-I6QLW7-F1
#
_entry.id   AF-I6QLW7-F1
#
_cell.length_a   1.000
_cell.length_b   1.000
_cell.length_c   1.000
_cell.angle_alpha   90.00
_cell.angle_beta   90.00
_cell.angle_gamma   90.00
#
_symmetry.space_group_name_H-M   'P 1'
#
loop_
_entity.id
_entity.type
_entity.pdbx_description
1 polymer ?
#
loop_
_entity_poly.entity_id
_entity_poly.type
_entity_poly.pdbx_seq_one_letter_code
_entity_poly.pdbx_strand_id
1 'polypeptide(L)'
;DQTDSNVSKTVHLGREKNDRLMSHGKTLTRLSIQHVIKSAVSAKTKPLPVHPKGGLYLLLTSEDVYVQDFCQNVCGFHYFTYPSIVGYTLPYAWVGNSAKLCPGVCAYPFAVPEYIPGLKPLKSPNGDVGIDGMVSVIAHEIA
;
A
#
# COMPACT_ATOMS: atom_id res chain seq x y z
N ASP A 1 -12.56 -2.31 11.73
CA ASP A 1 -13.80 -2.32 10.93
C ASP A 1 -15.06 -1.86 11.73
N GLN A 2 -14.91 -1.09 12.81
CA GLN A 2 -16.02 -0.63 13.69
C GLN A 2 -16.92 -1.76 14.24
N THR A 3 -16.48 -3.03 14.17
CA THR A 3 -17.28 -4.17 14.65
C THR A 3 -16.94 -4.57 16.10
N ASP A 4 -16.03 -3.86 16.75
CA ASP A 4 -15.41 -4.19 18.05
C ASP A 4 -14.86 -5.64 18.15
N SER A 5 -14.70 -6.30 17.01
CA SER A 5 -14.16 -7.65 16.92
C SER A 5 -12.64 -7.60 16.78
N ASN A 6 -11.97 -8.57 17.40
CA ASN A 6 -10.52 -8.73 17.21
C ASN A 6 -10.23 -8.99 15.73
N VAL A 7 -9.15 -8.36 15.22
CA VAL A 7 -8.58 -8.67 13.92
C VAL A 7 -8.32 -10.18 13.85
N SER A 8 -8.71 -10.81 12.74
CA SER A 8 -8.48 -12.24 12.51
C SER A 8 -7.03 -12.61 12.83
N LYS A 9 -6.80 -13.66 13.62
CA LYS A 9 -5.46 -14.17 13.95
C LYS A 9 -4.70 -14.68 12.71
N THR A 10 -5.40 -14.90 11.60
CA THR A 10 -4.85 -15.49 10.39
C THR A 10 -5.23 -14.67 9.17
N VAL A 11 -4.24 -14.35 8.35
CA VAL A 11 -4.40 -13.75 7.03
C VAL A 11 -3.93 -14.77 6.00
N HIS A 12 -4.73 -14.99 4.95
CA HIS A 12 -4.35 -15.82 3.82
C HIS A 12 -4.11 -14.94 2.60
N LEU A 13 -2.98 -15.12 1.93
CA LEU A 13 -2.70 -14.42 0.68
C LEU A 13 -3.72 -14.85 -0.38
N GLY A 14 -4.44 -13.86 -0.93
CA GLY A 14 -5.38 -14.06 -2.03
C GLY A 14 -4.69 -14.15 -3.39
N ARG A 15 -5.48 -13.95 -4.46
CA ARG A 15 -4.90 -13.80 -5.80
C ARG A 15 -4.15 -12.47 -5.89
N GLU A 16 -3.09 -12.46 -6.68
CA GLU A 16 -2.29 -11.28 -6.95
C GLU A 16 -2.43 -10.83 -8.40
N LYS A 17 -2.29 -9.53 -8.62
CA LYS A 17 -2.25 -8.93 -9.95
C LYS A 17 -1.17 -7.86 -9.99
N ASN A 18 -0.39 -7.87 -11.06
CA ASN A 18 0.72 -6.95 -11.25
C ASN A 18 0.46 -6.09 -12.49
N ASP A 19 0.47 -4.76 -12.32
CA ASP A 19 0.26 -3.79 -13.39
C ASP A 19 1.61 -3.16 -13.81
N ARG A 20 2.42 -3.93 -14.54
CA ARG A 20 3.76 -3.50 -14.99
C ARG A 20 3.74 -2.26 -15.89
N LEU A 21 2.64 -2.06 -16.60
CA LEU A 21 2.49 -0.96 -17.54
C LEU A 21 2.00 0.32 -16.86
N MET A 22 1.70 0.26 -15.56
CA MET A 22 1.15 1.38 -14.78
C MET A 22 -0.02 1.99 -15.53
N SER A 23 -1.07 1.18 -15.76
CA SER A 23 -2.20 1.54 -16.63
C SER A 23 -2.95 2.81 -16.21
N HIS A 24 -2.74 3.29 -14.99
CA HIS A 24 -3.27 4.55 -14.45
C HIS A 24 -2.20 5.67 -14.29
N GLY A 25 -1.03 5.48 -14.92
CA GLY A 25 0.11 6.40 -14.83
C GLY A 25 0.94 6.24 -13.56
N LYS A 26 1.97 7.08 -13.44
CA LYS A 26 2.92 7.10 -12.31
C LYS A 26 2.57 8.12 -11.22
N THR A 27 1.50 8.88 -11.41
CA THR A 27 1.01 9.87 -10.45
C THR A 27 -0.41 9.51 -10.10
N LEU A 28 -0.63 9.13 -8.85
CA LEU A 28 -1.92 8.66 -8.38
C LEU A 28 -2.46 9.57 -7.28
N THR A 29 -3.77 9.56 -7.15
CA THR A 29 -4.51 10.15 -6.03
C THR A 29 -5.26 9.04 -5.31
N ARG A 30 -5.85 9.34 -4.16
CA ARG A 30 -6.74 8.38 -3.47
C ARG A 30 -7.90 7.93 -4.37
N LEU A 31 -8.36 8.80 -5.26
CA LEU A 31 -9.41 8.49 -6.23
C LEU A 31 -8.91 7.56 -7.35
N SER A 32 -7.73 7.80 -7.93
CA SER A 32 -7.20 6.93 -8.98
C SER A 32 -6.78 5.57 -8.45
N ILE A 33 -6.36 5.46 -7.18
CA ILE A 33 -6.15 4.17 -6.50
C ILE A 33 -7.41 3.28 -6.56
N GLN A 34 -8.60 3.84 -6.38
CA GLN A 34 -9.84 3.06 -6.51
C GLN A 34 -10.07 2.59 -7.96
N HIS A 35 -9.62 3.36 -8.96
CA HIS A 35 -9.67 2.95 -10.35
C HIS A 35 -8.67 1.82 -10.67
N VAL A 36 -7.49 1.82 -10.02
CA VAL A 36 -6.55 0.67 -10.10
C VAL A 36 -7.21 -0.60 -9.55
N ILE A 37 -7.87 -0.51 -8.39
CA ILE A 37 -8.61 -1.64 -7.80
C ILE A 37 -9.72 -2.10 -8.73
N LYS A 38 -10.50 -1.16 -9.30
CA LYS A 38 -11.54 -1.46 -10.31
C LYS A 38 -10.97 -2.27 -11.46
N SER A 39 -9.88 -1.80 -12.09
CA SER A 39 -9.21 -2.50 -13.19
C SER A 39 -8.75 -3.90 -12.80
N ALA A 40 -8.34 -4.11 -11.54
CA ALA A 40 -7.90 -5.42 -11.07
C ALA A 40 -9.05 -6.42 -10.86
N VAL A 41 -10.18 -5.97 -10.30
CA VAL A 41 -11.35 -6.83 -10.03
C VAL A 41 -12.22 -7.05 -11.28
N SER A 42 -12.22 -6.11 -12.23
CA SER A 42 -12.98 -6.23 -13.49
C SER A 42 -12.12 -6.69 -14.67
N ALA A 43 -10.91 -7.19 -14.41
CA ALA A 43 -9.99 -7.59 -15.47
C ALA A 43 -10.55 -8.76 -16.28
N LYS A 44 -10.40 -8.71 -17.61
CA LYS A 44 -10.83 -9.80 -18.51
C LYS A 44 -10.10 -11.11 -18.23
N THR A 45 -8.82 -11.02 -17.88
CA THR A 45 -7.98 -12.18 -17.55
C THR A 45 -7.59 -12.15 -16.09
N LYS A 46 -7.84 -13.26 -15.39
CA LYS A 46 -7.52 -13.46 -13.97
C LYS A 46 -7.91 -12.24 -13.11
N PRO A 47 -9.21 -11.88 -13.03
CA PRO A 47 -9.65 -10.84 -12.12
C PRO A 47 -9.34 -11.24 -10.67
N LEU A 48 -9.08 -10.23 -9.83
CA LEU A 48 -9.03 -10.45 -8.40
C LEU A 48 -10.45 -10.79 -7.89
N PRO A 49 -10.59 -11.75 -6.98
CA PRO A 49 -11.89 -12.12 -6.44
C PRO A 49 -12.46 -10.96 -5.63
N VAL A 50 -13.78 -10.75 -5.68
CA VAL A 50 -14.50 -9.73 -4.92
C VAL A 50 -14.99 -10.35 -3.62
N HIS A 51 -14.47 -9.87 -2.48
CA HIS A 51 -14.76 -10.45 -1.16
C HIS A 51 -15.00 -9.35 -0.10
N PRO A 52 -16.16 -8.66 -0.15
CA PRO A 52 -16.44 -7.50 0.71
C PRO A 52 -16.59 -7.87 2.19
N LYS A 53 -16.84 -9.14 2.52
CA LYS A 53 -17.00 -9.65 3.89
C LYS A 53 -15.81 -10.55 4.23
N GLY A 54 -14.74 -9.96 4.75
CA GLY A 54 -13.55 -10.69 5.21
C GLY A 54 -12.38 -10.77 4.22
N GLY A 55 -12.41 -10.03 3.11
CA GLY A 55 -11.24 -9.80 2.26
C GLY A 55 -10.73 -8.36 2.39
N LEU A 56 -9.43 -8.16 2.19
CA LEU A 56 -8.78 -6.84 2.12
C LEU A 56 -7.91 -6.81 0.86
N TYR A 57 -7.93 -5.70 0.12
CA TYR A 57 -7.01 -5.48 -0.99
C TYR A 57 -5.79 -4.70 -0.51
N LEU A 58 -4.61 -5.25 -0.71
CA LEU A 58 -3.35 -4.54 -0.45
C LEU A 58 -2.78 -4.08 -1.80
N LEU A 59 -2.69 -2.76 -1.99
CA LEU A 59 -2.14 -2.14 -3.19
C LEU A 59 -0.75 -1.61 -2.88
N LEU A 60 0.26 -2.20 -3.53
CA LEU A 60 1.66 -1.81 -3.38
C LEU A 60 2.09 -1.05 -4.64
N THR A 61 2.63 0.15 -4.49
CA THR A 61 3.19 0.89 -5.61
C THR A 61 4.71 0.72 -5.68
N SER A 62 5.25 0.70 -6.90
CA SER A 62 6.69 0.72 -7.12
C SER A 62 7.33 2.05 -6.73
N GLU A 63 8.65 2.06 -6.60
CA GLU A 63 9.44 3.25 -6.22
C GLU A 63 9.39 4.42 -7.21
N ASP A 64 8.87 4.19 -8.41
CA ASP A 64 8.71 5.19 -9.47
C ASP A 64 7.27 5.71 -9.61
N VAL A 65 6.37 5.32 -8.71
CA VAL A 65 5.00 5.81 -8.65
C VAL A 65 4.83 6.73 -7.45
N TYR A 66 4.44 7.98 -7.72
CA TYR A 66 4.07 8.96 -6.71
C TYR A 66 2.56 8.89 -6.43
N VAL A 67 2.19 8.93 -5.16
CA VAL A 67 0.79 9.06 -4.71
C VAL A 67 0.68 10.38 -3.95
N GLN A 68 -0.43 11.09 -4.16
CA GLN A 68 -0.72 12.33 -3.46
C GLN A 68 -0.50 12.19 -1.94
N ASP A 69 0.20 13.16 -1.35
CA ASP A 69 0.59 13.23 0.07
C ASP A 69 1.61 12.19 0.55
N PHE A 70 2.08 11.29 -0.34
CA PHE A 70 3.16 10.36 -0.04
C PHE A 70 4.42 11.10 0.38
N CYS A 71 5.11 10.58 1.40
CA CYS A 71 6.33 11.15 1.98
C CYS A 71 6.19 12.46 2.76
N GLN A 72 5.03 13.12 2.70
CA GLN A 72 4.77 14.36 3.44
C GLN A 72 3.91 14.09 4.67
N ASN A 73 2.79 13.40 4.45
CA ASN A 73 1.80 13.15 5.51
C ASN A 73 1.63 11.67 5.80
N VAL A 74 1.83 10.81 4.80
CA VAL A 74 1.55 9.38 4.90
C VAL A 74 2.58 8.53 4.15
N CYS A 75 2.80 7.30 4.63
CA CYS A 75 3.57 6.25 3.95
C CYS A 75 2.66 5.15 3.35
N GLY A 76 1.42 5.10 3.85
CA GLY A 76 0.35 4.23 3.44
C GLY A 76 -0.98 4.79 3.94
N PHE A 77 -2.08 4.14 3.58
CA PHE A 77 -3.37 4.36 4.22
C PHE A 77 -4.32 3.19 3.94
N HIS A 78 -5.28 2.95 4.82
CA HIS A 78 -6.47 2.15 4.50
C HIS A 78 -7.73 2.99 4.27
N TYR A 79 -8.64 2.49 3.44
CA TYR A 79 -9.94 3.10 3.16
C TYR A 79 -10.92 2.07 2.59
N PHE A 80 -12.13 2.52 2.27
CA PHE A 80 -13.12 1.72 1.53
C PHE A 80 -13.34 2.28 0.13
N THR A 81 -13.43 1.41 -0.87
CA THR A 81 -13.81 1.85 -2.21
C THR A 81 -15.26 2.35 -2.23
N TYR A 82 -15.55 3.30 -3.12
CA TYR A 82 -16.91 3.73 -3.38
C TYR A 82 -17.61 2.76 -4.35
N PRO A 83 -18.83 2.29 -4.04
CA PRO A 83 -19.63 1.49 -4.97
C PRO A 83 -19.84 2.15 -6.33
N SER A 84 -19.94 3.47 -6.38
CA SER A 84 -20.08 4.23 -7.63
C SER A 84 -18.85 4.13 -8.55
N ILE A 85 -17.68 3.80 -8.01
CA ILE A 85 -16.43 3.66 -8.78
C ILE A 85 -16.19 2.19 -9.12
N VAL A 86 -16.14 1.34 -8.09
CA VAL A 86 -15.69 -0.06 -8.20
C VAL A 86 -16.84 -1.04 -8.40
N GLY A 87 -18.08 -0.64 -8.12
CA GLY A 87 -19.25 -1.51 -8.06
C GLY A 87 -19.47 -2.16 -6.69
N TYR A 88 -18.52 -1.99 -5.77
CA TYR A 88 -18.51 -2.62 -4.45
C TYR A 88 -17.88 -1.67 -3.42
N THR A 89 -18.31 -1.81 -2.15
CA THR A 89 -17.56 -1.30 -1.00
C THR A 89 -16.57 -2.36 -0.57
N LEU A 90 -15.29 -2.15 -0.86
CA LEU A 90 -14.21 -3.07 -0.55
C LEU A 90 -13.20 -2.38 0.36
N PRO A 91 -12.83 -2.96 1.51
CA PRO A 91 -11.72 -2.44 2.28
C PRO A 91 -10.43 -2.64 1.47
N TYR A 92 -9.56 -1.64 1.50
CA TYR A 92 -8.24 -1.72 0.91
C TYR A 92 -7.23 -0.92 1.73
N ALA A 93 -5.97 -1.29 1.60
CA ALA A 93 -4.83 -0.53 2.05
C ALA A 93 -3.91 -0.24 0.86
N TRP A 94 -3.31 0.94 0.85
CA TRP A 94 -2.22 1.28 -0.06
C TRP A 94 -0.93 1.49 0.73
N VAL A 95 0.19 1.03 0.17
CA VAL A 95 1.53 1.24 0.71
C VAL A 95 2.45 1.71 -0.40
N GLY A 96 3.12 2.84 -0.17
CA GLY A 96 4.09 3.42 -1.09
C GLY A 96 5.51 2.89 -0.88
N ASN A 97 6.26 2.72 -1.97
CA ASN A 97 7.69 2.42 -1.88
C ASN A 97 8.50 3.73 -1.78
N SER A 98 9.14 3.96 -0.64
CA SER A 98 9.85 5.20 -0.36
C SER A 98 11.31 5.22 -0.81
N ALA A 99 11.84 4.13 -1.38
CA ALA A 99 13.26 3.96 -1.69
C ALA A 99 13.89 5.17 -2.39
N LYS A 100 13.20 5.72 -3.40
CA LYS A 100 13.67 6.85 -4.21
C LYS A 100 13.24 8.23 -3.70
N LEU A 101 12.10 8.30 -3.02
CA LEU A 101 11.45 9.58 -2.70
C LEU A 101 11.79 10.09 -1.30
N CYS A 102 11.71 9.22 -0.30
CA CYS A 102 11.80 9.63 1.11
C CYS A 102 12.18 8.47 2.05
N PRO A 103 13.30 7.75 1.80
CA PRO A 103 13.64 6.59 2.61
C PRO A 103 13.76 6.95 4.10
N GLY A 104 14.30 8.12 4.45
CA GLY A 104 14.40 8.56 5.84
C GLY A 104 13.05 8.75 6.57
N VAL A 105 11.95 8.97 5.85
CA VAL A 105 10.62 9.19 6.44
C VAL A 105 9.86 7.87 6.60
N CYS A 106 9.78 7.08 5.52
CA CYS A 106 8.91 5.91 5.47
C CYS A 106 9.64 4.56 5.58
N ALA A 107 10.98 4.58 5.65
CA ALA A 107 11.80 3.40 5.89
C ALA A 107 12.64 3.52 7.17
N TYR A 108 12.26 4.41 8.10
CA TYR A 108 12.85 4.42 9.44
C TYR A 108 12.56 3.06 10.14
N PRO A 109 13.54 2.45 10.85
CA PRO A 109 14.88 2.95 11.17
C PRO A 109 15.97 2.53 10.18
N PHE A 110 15.64 1.92 9.04
CA PHE A 110 16.58 1.43 8.03
C PHE A 110 17.13 2.54 7.12
N ALA A 111 16.50 3.71 7.14
CA ALA A 111 17.04 4.98 6.72
C ALA A 111 16.71 6.05 7.77
N VAL A 112 17.59 7.03 7.91
CA VAL A 112 17.47 8.09 8.92
C VAL A 112 17.36 9.43 8.19
N PRO A 113 16.42 10.32 8.57
CA PRO A 113 16.34 11.66 8.01
C PRO A 113 17.61 12.47 8.23
N GLU A 114 18.00 13.28 7.25
CA GLU A 114 19.21 14.13 7.32
C GLU A 114 19.19 15.12 8.49
N TYR A 115 18.01 15.53 8.94
CA TYR A 115 17.86 16.48 10.05
C TYR A 115 18.14 15.86 11.45
N ILE A 116 18.37 14.54 11.55
CA ILE A 116 18.72 13.87 12.81
C ILE A 116 20.24 13.63 12.86
N PRO A 117 21.04 14.55 13.45
CA PRO A 117 22.49 14.42 13.45
C PRO A 117 22.96 13.22 14.29
N GLY A 118 23.96 12.50 13.79
CA GLY A 118 24.67 11.46 14.54
C GLY A 118 23.96 10.10 14.64
N LEU A 119 22.70 9.99 14.22
CA LEU A 119 21.99 8.71 14.20
C LEU A 119 22.33 7.93 12.92
N LYS A 120 22.77 6.68 13.07
CA LYS A 120 23.08 5.80 11.94
C LYS A 120 21.88 4.87 11.65
N PRO A 121 21.56 4.60 10.37
CA PRO A 121 20.52 3.64 10.04
C PRO A 121 20.80 2.24 10.58
N LEU A 122 19.75 1.54 10.98
CA LEU A 122 19.82 0.12 11.30
C LEU A 122 19.95 -0.71 10.02
N LYS A 123 20.50 -1.92 10.16
CA LYS A 123 20.60 -2.85 9.05
C LYS A 123 19.20 -3.30 8.64
N SER A 124 18.85 -3.11 7.37
CA SER A 124 17.65 -3.63 6.75
C SER A 124 17.67 -5.18 6.81
N PRO A 125 16.64 -5.83 7.41
CA PRO A 125 16.56 -7.29 7.53
C PRO A 125 16.68 -8.05 6.22
N ASN A 126 16.06 -7.54 5.15
CA ASN A 126 16.06 -8.18 3.83
C ASN A 126 17.13 -7.62 2.88
N GLY A 127 17.94 -6.65 3.33
CA GLY A 127 18.96 -5.99 2.51
C GLY A 127 18.42 -4.93 1.55
N ASP A 128 17.11 -4.71 1.52
CA ASP A 128 16.45 -3.65 0.77
C ASP A 128 15.68 -2.72 1.73
N VAL A 129 16.20 -1.50 1.89
CA VAL A 129 15.66 -0.47 2.77
C VAL A 129 14.23 -0.07 2.38
N GLY A 130 13.94 0.05 1.08
CA GLY A 130 12.62 0.45 0.61
C GLY A 130 11.58 -0.61 0.90
N ILE A 131 11.91 -1.88 0.61
CA ILE A 131 11.02 -3.01 0.89
C ILE A 131 10.81 -3.21 2.38
N ASP A 132 11.86 -3.12 3.21
CA ASP A 132 11.70 -3.25 4.66
C ASP A 132 10.91 -2.09 5.28
N GLY A 133 11.02 -0.89 4.71
CA GLY A 133 10.11 0.22 5.02
C GLY A 133 8.66 -0.12 4.67
N MET A 134 8.40 -0.63 3.46
CA MET A 134 7.06 -1.07 3.07
C MET A 134 6.51 -2.16 3.98
N VAL A 135 7.31 -3.14 4.41
CA VAL A 135 6.86 -4.20 5.34
C VAL A 135 6.41 -3.59 6.67
N SER A 136 7.15 -2.61 7.20
CA SER A 136 6.76 -1.88 8.41
C SER A 136 5.40 -1.17 8.22
N VAL A 137 5.22 -0.51 7.08
CA VAL A 137 3.96 0.19 6.76
C VAL A 137 2.82 -0.79 6.52
N ILE A 138 3.04 -1.93 5.87
CA ILE A 138 2.04 -2.99 5.72
C ILE A 138 1.52 -3.42 7.09
N ALA A 139 2.42 -3.68 8.04
CA ALA A 139 2.03 -4.05 9.40
C ALA A 139 1.19 -2.97 10.09
N HIS A 140 1.50 -1.68 9.86
CA HIS A 140 0.70 -0.56 10.37
C HIS A 140 -0.70 -0.50 9.73
N GLU A 141 -0.81 -0.62 8.41
CA GLU A 141 -2.07 -0.41 7.69
C GLU A 141 -3.08 -1.56 7.83
N ILE A 142 -2.60 -2.77 8.15
CA ILE A 142 -3.44 -3.97 8.32
C ILE A 142 -3.74 -4.34 9.78
N ALA A 143 -3.13 -3.63 10.74
CA ALA A 143 -3.38 -3.78 12.18
C ALA A 143 -4.66 -3.06 12.62
#